data_AF-A0A9P6FWR7-F1
#
_entry.id   AF-A0A9P6FWR7-F1
#
_cell.length_a   1.000
_cell.length_b   1.000
_cell.length_c   1.000
_cell.angle_alpha   90.00
_cell.angle_beta   90.00
_cell.angle_gamma   90.00
#
_symmetry.space_group_name_H-M   'P 1'
#
loop_
_entity.id
_entity.type
_entity.pdbx_description
1 polymer ?
#
loop_
_entity_poly.entity_id
_entity_poly.type
_entity_poly.pdbx_seq_one_letter_code
_entity_poly.pdbx_strand_id
1 'polypeptide(L)' 'MSTQFVNVASLMPGQHNCNLKLRVLSVETIAETVHPETGRVIHSAEAIVGDDTACILLNLKNGMIVAHYVAFP' A
#
# COMPACT_ATOMS: atom_id res chain seq x y z
N MET A 1 15.11 -8.98 18.17
CA MET A 1 14.62 -9.92 17.14
C MET A 1 14.74 -9.24 15.79
N SER A 2 15.23 -9.93 14.76
CA SER A 2 15.31 -9.39 13.39
C SER A 2 13.95 -9.41 12.72
N THR A 3 13.58 -8.35 12.01
CA THR A 3 12.36 -8.29 11.20
C THR A 3 12.49 -9.28 10.03
N GLN A 4 11.59 -10.26 9.95
CA GLN A 4 11.54 -11.19 8.82
C GLN A 4 10.67 -10.61 7.70
N PHE A 5 11.24 -10.48 6.51
CA PHE A 5 10.54 -10.08 5.30
C PHE A 5 10.11 -11.32 4.51
N VAL A 6 8.93 -11.26 3.89
CA VAL A 6 8.41 -12.29 3.00
C VAL A 6 8.33 -11.76 1.56
N ASN A 7 8.25 -12.67 0.59
CA ASN A 7 8.10 -12.32 -0.82
C ASN A 7 6.61 -12.28 -1.19
N VAL A 8 6.27 -11.46 -2.19
CA VAL A 8 4.89 -11.30 -2.64
C VAL A 8 4.27 -12.62 -3.10
N ALA A 9 5.00 -13.43 -3.87
CA ALA A 9 4.51 -14.71 -4.37
C ALA A 9 4.21 -15.75 -3.27
N SER A 10 4.68 -15.53 -2.04
CA SER A 10 4.46 -16.43 -0.89
C SER A 10 3.25 -16.06 -0.03
N LEU A 11 2.58 -14.95 -0.34
CA LEU A 11 1.41 -14.50 0.42
C LEU A 11 0.23 -15.48 0.24
N MET A 12 -0.42 -15.79 1.36
CA MET A 12 -1.63 -16.61 1.37
C MET A 12 -2.84 -15.81 1.88
N PRO A 13 -4.06 -16.09 1.37
CA PRO A 13 -5.28 -15.50 1.93
C PRO A 13 -5.42 -15.75 3.43
N GLY A 14 -5.84 -14.74 4.18
CA GLY A 14 -5.99 -14.81 5.64
C GLY A 14 -4.69 -14.58 6.44
N GLN A 15 -3.56 -14.33 5.77
CA GLN A 15 -2.32 -13.95 6.43
C GLN A 15 -2.35 -12.45 6.82
N HIS A 16 -1.86 -12.14 8.02
CA HIS A 16 -1.83 -10.79 8.57
C HIS A 16 -0.44 -10.46 9.15
N ASN A 17 -0.13 -9.17 9.33
CA ASN A 17 1.13 -8.68 9.92
C ASN A 17 2.41 -9.11 9.17
N CYS A 18 2.36 -9.09 7.83
CA CYS A 18 3.52 -9.38 7.00
C CYS A 18 4.43 -8.16 6.84
N ASN A 19 5.74 -8.36 6.91
CA ASN A 19 6.69 -7.34 6.46
C ASN A 19 7.09 -7.64 5.01
N LEU A 20 6.89 -6.67 4.13
CA LEU A 20 7.21 -6.77 2.71
C LEU A 20 8.20 -5.64 2.35
N LYS A 21 9.11 -5.91 1.42
CA LYS A 21 9.94 -4.89 0.80
C LYS A 21 9.51 -4.76 -0.65
N LEU A 22 8.89 -3.64 -1.00
CA LEU A 22 8.16 -3.48 -2.25
C LEU A 22 8.66 -2.26 -3.02
N ARG A 23 8.63 -2.36 -4.35
CA ARG A 23 8.74 -1.24 -5.27
C ARG A 23 7.35 -0.79 -5.69
N VAL A 24 7.09 0.52 -5.63
CA VAL A 24 5.87 1.12 -6.17
C VAL A 24 5.99 1.23 -7.68
N LEU A 25 5.00 0.71 -8.41
CA LEU A 25 4.94 0.76 -9.86
C LEU A 25 3.96 1.83 -10.36
N SER A 26 2.81 1.94 -9.71
CA SER A 26 1.78 2.95 -10.02
C SER A 26 0.95 3.27 -8.78
N VAL A 27 0.40 4.49 -8.73
CA VAL A 27 -0.54 4.93 -7.70
C VAL A 27 -1.64 5.75 -8.38
N GLU A 28 -2.90 5.42 -8.11
CA GLU A 28 -4.08 6.11 -8.62
C GLU A 28 -5.02 6.48 -7.47
N THR A 29 -5.45 7.75 -7.41
CA THR A 29 -6.43 8.21 -6.43
C THR A 29 -7.83 7.92 -6.94
N ILE A 30 -8.57 7.07 -6.21
CA ILE A 30 -9.86 6.54 -6.66
C ILE A 30 -11.07 7.22 -6.02
N ALA A 31 -10.93 7.77 -4.81
CA ALA A 31 -12.07 8.42 -4.16
C ALA A 31 -11.64 9.41 -3.07
N GLU A 32 -12.41 10.49 -2.96
CA GLU A 32 -12.47 11.34 -1.78
C GLU A 32 -13.87 11.21 -1.18
N THR A 33 -13.96 10.72 0.05
CA THR A 33 -15.24 10.55 0.76
C THR A 33 -15.23 11.34 2.05
N VAL A 34 -16.28 12.09 2.33
CA VAL A 34 -16.41 12.79 3.62
C VAL A 34 -17.13 11.87 4.60
N HIS A 35 -16.51 11.60 5.75
CA HIS A 35 -17.14 10.83 6.81
C HIS A 35 -18.34 11.61 7.37
N PRO A 36 -19.57 11.06 7.27
CA PRO A 36 -20.79 11.84 7.51
C PRO A 36 -20.89 12.40 8.94
N GLU A 37 -20.41 11.66 9.94
CA GLU A 37 -20.52 12.10 11.35
C GLU A 37 -19.35 12.95 11.85
N THR A 38 -18.19 12.86 11.19
CA THR A 38 -16.95 13.50 11.70
C THR A 38 -16.44 14.60 10.77
N GLY A 39 -17.03 14.75 9.59
CA GLY A 39 -16.58 15.68 8.55
C GLY A 39 -15.19 15.39 7.99
N ARG A 40 -14.55 14.28 8.41
CA ARG A 40 -13.19 13.94 7.97
C ARG A 40 -13.19 13.51 6.51
N VAL A 41 -12.32 14.10 5.71
CA VAL A 41 -12.09 13.66 4.33
C VAL A 41 -11.26 12.37 4.35
N ILE A 42 -11.71 11.36 3.60
CA ILE A 42 -11.07 10.07 3.39
C ILE A 42 -10.66 10.01 1.92
N HIS A 43 -9.36 10.17 1.67
CA HIS A 43 -8.73 9.88 0.40
C HIS A 43 -8.39 8.40 0.36
N SER A 44 -8.83 7.75 -0.71
CA SER A 44 -8.49 6.37 -1.05
C SER A 44 -7.67 6.36 -2.32
N ALA A 45 -6.62 5.56 -2.34
CA ALA A 45 -5.79 5.34 -3.51
C ALA A 45 -5.53 3.84 -3.68
N GLU A 46 -5.36 3.43 -4.92
CA GLU A 46 -4.88 2.11 -5.27
C GLU A 46 -3.44 2.20 -5.74
N ALA A 47 -2.59 1.29 -5.25
CA ALA A 47 -1.20 1.22 -5.65
C ALA A 47 -0.85 -0.18 -6.15
N ILE A 48 -0.25 -0.25 -7.33
CA ILE A 48 0.38 -1.48 -7.81
C ILE A 48 1.81 -1.49 -7.28
N VAL A 49 2.13 -2.52 -6.50
CA VAL A 49 3.44 -2.69 -5.87
C VAL A 49 3.93 -4.11 -6.07
N GLY A 50 5.24 -4.32 -6.07
CA GLY A 50 5.79 -5.66 -6.26
C GLY A 50 7.25 -5.79 -5.85
N ASP A 51 7.69 -7.03 -5.83
CA ASP A 51 9.10 -7.42 -5.75
C ASP A 51 9.48 -8.20 -7.02
N ASP A 52 10.66 -8.84 -7.02
CA ASP A 52 11.12 -9.64 -8.15
C ASP A 52 10.30 -10.93 -8.37
N THR A 53 9.39 -11.28 -7.44
CA THR A 53 8.60 -12.51 -7.47
C THR A 53 7.19 -12.31 -8.02
N ALA A 54 6.52 -11.21 -7.65
CA ALA A 54 5.15 -10.91 -8.08
C ALA A 54 4.74 -9.45 -7.77
N CYS A 55 3.57 -9.06 -8.27
CA CYS A 55 2.92 -7.78 -7.98
C CYS A 55 1.57 -7.99 -7.29
N ILE A 56 1.17 -7.04 -6.45
CA ILE A 56 -0.13 -6.98 -5.76
C ILE A 56 -0.71 -5.57 -5.84
N LEU A 57 -2.03 -5.49 -5.70
CA LEU A 57 -2.78 -4.25 -5.57
C LEU A 57 -2.99 -3.92 -4.09
N LEU A 58 -2.53 -2.75 -3.65
CA LEU A 58 -2.76 -2.24 -2.30
C LEU A 58 -3.82 -1.14 -2.31
N ASN A 59 -4.76 -1.24 -1.38
CA ASN A 59 -5.70 -0.17 -1.08
C ASN A 59 -5.13 0.71 0.04
N LEU A 60 -4.80 1.95 -0.29
CA LEU A 60 -4.22 2.94 0.60
C LEU A 60 -5.28 3.95 1.05
N LYS A 61 -5.16 4.41 2.30
CA LYS A 61 -6.00 5.49 2.87
C LYS A 61 -5.13 6.63 3.37
N ASN A 62 -5.63 7.86 3.36
CA ASN A 62 -5.09 9.11 3.95
C ASN A 62 -3.62 9.10 4.43
N GLY A 63 -3.31 8.44 5.55
CA GLY A 63 -1.97 8.44 6.14
C GLY A 63 -0.92 7.63 5.38
N MET A 64 -1.33 6.76 4.45
CA MET A 64 -0.45 5.90 3.65
C MET A 64 -0.15 6.47 2.26
N ILE A 65 -0.91 7.48 1.81
CA ILE A 65 -0.75 8.12 0.50
C ILE A 65 0.47 9.06 0.51
N VAL A 66 0.93 9.50 1.68
CA VAL A 66 2.10 10.38 1.87
C VAL A 66 3.43 9.60 1.88
N ALA A 67 3.44 8.33 1.46
CA ALA A 67 4.67 7.55 1.31
C ALA A 67 5.46 8.05 0.10
N HIS A 68 6.25 9.09 0.33
CA HIS A 68 7.35 9.65 -0.47
C HIS A 68 7.54 9.03 -1.86
N TYR A 69 7.22 9.82 -2.90
CA TYR A 69 7.97 9.81 -4.16
C TYR A 69 9.45 10.08 -3.83
N VAL A 70 10.23 9.04 -3.52
CA VAL A 70 11.68 9.11 -3.61
C VAL A 70 12.01 8.81 -5.07
N ALA A 71 11.92 9.84 -5.90
CA ALA A 71 12.61 9.83 -7.19
C ALA A 71 14.10 9.66 -6.88
N PHE A 72 14.65 8.49 -7.21
CA PHE A 72 16.10 8.35 -7.27
C PHE A 72 16.60 9.17 -8.48
N PRO A 73 17.67 9.97 -8.34
CA PRO A 73 18.30 10.65 -9.47
C PRO A 73 18.86 9.66 -10.51
#